data_AF-A0A4Y2ALN4-F1
#
_entry.id   AF-A0A4Y2ALN4-F1
#
_cell.length_a   1.000
_cell.length_b   1.000
_cell.length_c   1.000
_cell.angle_alpha   90.00
_cell.angle_beta   90.00
_cell.angle_gamma   90.00
#
_symmetry.space_group_name_H-M   'P 1'
#
loop_
_entity.id
_entity.type
_entity.pdbx_description
1 polymer ?
#
loop_
_entity_poly.entity_id
_entity_poly.type
_entity_poly.pdbx_seq_one_letter_code
_entity_poly.pdbx_strand_id
1 'polypeptide(L)'
;MEEVEEKVQVRIGDLEKRLSELEDRPINFPANPDLTYSRPTVKSLTFDGHTSRTVFKTQFDVVSSANGWNNFVKASQLVISLRGSAAEVLQGIPSDKLTDLTTIENALEARFGDSHLTQFYRTELKTRRQKPGESLQVLAADVERLMSLAYAECPQDVRDNLAAQYFVDAIRDEDTQHATRLMDAKDLKSALAYSMKYEAAKTVSKTSRNVRSIEIQDDTGKEKDEKFDCLLKTLEKLLNSHVAGRRTLLNEIRT
;
A
#
# COMPACT_ATOMS: atom_id res chain seq x y z
N MET A 1 -14.97 43.68 -68.81
CA MET A 1 -14.00 43.30 -67.76
C MET A 1 -13.79 44.49 -66.83
N GLU A 2 -13.57 45.68 -67.39
CA GLU A 2 -13.46 46.98 -66.69
C GLU A 2 -14.65 47.34 -65.77
N GLU A 3 -15.90 47.10 -66.21
CA GLU A 3 -17.11 47.39 -65.39
C GLU A 3 -17.21 46.54 -64.11
N VAL A 4 -16.66 45.32 -64.12
CA VAL A 4 -16.68 44.42 -62.95
C VAL A 4 -15.66 44.89 -61.93
N GLU A 5 -14.51 45.38 -62.40
CA GLU A 5 -13.41 45.88 -61.58
C GLU A 5 -13.81 47.18 -60.86
N GLU A 6 -14.46 48.11 -61.57
CA GLU A 6 -14.99 49.34 -60.98
C GLU A 6 -16.02 49.04 -59.87
N LYS A 7 -16.90 48.05 -60.10
CA LYS A 7 -17.92 47.65 -59.11
C LYS A 7 -17.33 46.98 -57.87
N VAL A 8 -16.20 46.30 -58.02
CA VAL A 8 -15.45 45.72 -56.89
C VAL A 8 -14.76 46.82 -56.11
N GLN A 9 -14.11 47.77 -56.80
CA GLN A 9 -13.42 48.90 -56.16
C GLN A 9 -14.38 49.76 -55.33
N VAL A 10 -15.58 50.02 -55.85
CA VAL A 10 -16.63 50.77 -55.12
C VAL A 10 -17.09 50.02 -53.87
N ARG A 11 -17.24 48.69 -53.93
CA ARG A 11 -17.63 47.88 -52.76
C ARG A 11 -16.54 47.81 -51.69
N ILE A 12 -15.28 47.80 -52.10
CA ILE A 12 -14.15 47.83 -51.17
C ILE A 12 -14.15 49.16 -50.42
N GLY A 13 -14.30 50.29 -51.12
CA GLY A 13 -14.38 51.61 -50.48
C GLY A 13 -15.57 51.74 -49.51
N ASP A 14 -16.73 51.16 -49.85
CA ASP A 14 -17.90 51.16 -48.96
C ASP A 14 -17.66 50.32 -47.69
N LEU A 15 -16.96 49.20 -47.82
CA LEU A 15 -16.60 48.33 -46.69
C LEU A 15 -15.54 48.99 -45.79
N GLU A 16 -14.52 49.63 -46.35
CA GLU A 16 -13.49 50.35 -45.59
C GLU A 16 -14.09 51.53 -44.80
N LYS A 17 -15.04 52.24 -45.41
CA LYS A 17 -15.79 53.31 -44.74
C LYS A 17 -16.62 52.77 -43.57
N ARG A 18 -17.34 51.66 -43.78
CA ARG A 18 -18.12 51.00 -42.71
C ARG A 18 -17.25 50.45 -41.59
N LEU A 19 -16.01 50.04 -41.89
CA LEU A 19 -15.06 49.57 -40.89
C LEU A 19 -14.53 50.74 -40.03
N SER A 20 -14.22 51.87 -40.66
CA SER A 20 -13.79 53.10 -39.96
C SER A 20 -14.90 53.64 -39.05
N GLU A 21 -16.15 53.62 -39.50
CA GLU A 21 -17.31 54.00 -38.68
C GLU A 21 -17.55 53.04 -37.49
N LEU A 22 -17.02 51.81 -37.54
CA LEU A 22 -17.10 50.84 -36.45
C LEU A 22 -15.97 51.01 -35.42
N GLU A 23 -14.77 51.41 -35.86
CA GLU A 23 -13.61 51.66 -34.99
C GLU A 23 -13.75 52.95 -34.17
N ASP A 24 -14.35 54.00 -34.74
CA ASP A 24 -14.57 55.28 -34.05
C ASP A 24 -15.78 55.28 -33.10
N ARG A 25 -16.54 54.18 -33.06
CA ARG A 25 -17.67 54.05 -32.15
C ARG A 25 -17.13 53.59 -30.79
N PRO A 26 -17.16 54.43 -29.73
CA PRO A 26 -16.79 53.96 -28.41
C PRO A 26 -17.71 52.79 -28.07
N ILE A 27 -17.11 51.64 -27.78
CA ILE A 27 -17.83 50.44 -27.35
C ILE A 27 -18.36 50.73 -25.94
N ASN A 28 -19.43 51.51 -25.86
CA ASN A 28 -20.29 51.52 -24.70
C ASN A 28 -21.06 50.20 -24.76
N PHE A 29 -20.44 49.13 -24.27
CA PHE A 29 -21.22 48.08 -23.65
C PHE A 29 -22.13 48.80 -22.66
N PRO A 30 -23.48 48.71 -22.76
CA PRO A 30 -24.27 49.03 -21.58
C PRO A 30 -23.67 48.14 -20.50
N ALA A 31 -23.14 48.76 -19.44
CA ALA A 31 -22.71 48.04 -18.26
C ALA A 31 -23.98 47.33 -17.77
N ASN A 32 -24.17 46.09 -18.20
CA ASN A 32 -25.22 45.25 -17.72
C ASN A 32 -24.84 44.98 -16.26
N PRO A 33 -25.52 45.58 -15.27
CA PRO A 33 -25.13 45.41 -13.88
C PRO A 33 -25.31 43.95 -13.43
N ASP A 34 -26.02 43.14 -14.22
CA ASP A 34 -26.46 41.79 -13.87
C ASP A 34 -25.59 40.66 -14.42
N LEU A 35 -24.44 40.94 -15.06
CA LEU A 35 -23.48 39.91 -15.48
C LEU A 35 -22.10 40.09 -14.84
N THR A 36 -22.04 40.57 -13.60
CA THR A 36 -21.06 39.99 -12.69
C THR A 36 -21.50 38.54 -12.47
N TYR A 37 -21.04 37.62 -13.30
CA TYR A 37 -21.02 36.21 -12.90
C TYR A 37 -20.14 36.14 -11.67
N SER A 38 -20.74 36.36 -10.51
CA SER A 38 -20.14 36.06 -9.22
C SER A 38 -19.81 34.60 -9.30
N ARG A 39 -18.52 34.28 -9.50
CA ARG A 39 -18.04 32.91 -9.42
C ARG A 39 -18.59 32.36 -8.11
N PRO A 40 -19.43 31.30 -8.11
CA PRO A 40 -20.04 30.81 -6.89
C PRO A 40 -18.93 30.54 -5.89
N THR A 41 -18.84 31.38 -4.85
CA THR A 41 -17.80 31.20 -3.85
C THR A 41 -18.20 29.97 -3.06
N VAL A 42 -17.42 28.91 -3.20
CA VAL A 42 -17.68 27.68 -2.46
C VAL A 42 -17.60 28.00 -0.97
N LYS A 43 -18.65 27.66 -0.22
CA LYS A 43 -18.80 27.99 1.21
C LYS A 43 -17.58 27.51 2.00
N SER A 44 -17.24 28.27 3.04
CA SER A 44 -16.17 27.93 3.99
C SER A 44 -16.40 26.55 4.59
N LEU A 45 -15.39 25.69 4.51
CA LEU A 45 -15.36 24.43 5.23
C LEU A 45 -15.23 24.68 6.73
N THR A 46 -15.66 23.72 7.54
CA THR A 46 -15.48 23.73 8.99
C THR A 46 -14.69 22.52 9.42
N PHE A 47 -13.75 22.70 10.34
CA PHE A 47 -12.96 21.63 10.94
C PHE A 47 -12.97 21.75 12.45
N ASP A 48 -13.52 20.74 13.13
CA ASP A 48 -13.63 20.66 14.58
C ASP A 48 -12.62 19.72 15.24
N GLY A 49 -11.90 18.93 14.42
CA GLY A 49 -10.93 17.92 14.86
C GLY A 49 -11.49 16.50 14.94
N HIS A 50 -12.78 16.27 14.64
CA HIS A 50 -13.38 14.92 14.68
C HIS A 50 -13.28 14.17 13.36
N THR A 51 -13.22 14.89 12.23
CA THR A 51 -12.94 14.29 10.92
C THR A 51 -11.42 14.17 10.72
N SER A 52 -10.95 13.21 9.92
CA SER A 52 -9.52 13.09 9.62
C SER A 52 -8.97 14.39 9.01
N ARG A 53 -7.82 14.84 9.51
CA ARG A 53 -7.10 16.03 9.03
C ARG A 53 -6.81 15.94 7.53
N THR A 54 -6.40 14.77 7.04
CA THR A 54 -6.07 14.55 5.62
C THR A 54 -7.30 14.75 4.73
N VAL A 55 -8.45 14.21 5.12
CA VAL A 55 -9.73 14.40 4.41
C VAL A 55 -10.09 15.89 4.35
N PHE A 56 -10.02 16.60 5.49
CA PHE A 56 -10.27 18.03 5.52
C PHE A 56 -9.30 18.81 4.63
N LYS A 57 -8.01 18.48 4.69
CA LYS A 57 -6.96 19.11 3.87
C LYS A 57 -7.22 18.92 2.38
N THR A 58 -7.58 17.72 1.93
CA THR A 58 -7.96 17.46 0.53
C THR A 58 -9.15 18.31 0.11
N GLN A 59 -10.21 18.36 0.92
CA GLN A 59 -11.39 19.20 0.63
C GLN A 59 -11.01 20.69 0.57
N PHE A 60 -10.19 21.15 1.51
CA PHE A 60 -9.72 22.53 1.57
C PHE A 60 -8.87 22.90 0.34
N ASP A 61 -7.99 22.01 -0.10
CA ASP A 61 -7.15 22.23 -1.27
C ASP A 61 -7.98 22.29 -2.55
N VAL A 62 -9.01 21.45 -2.70
CA VAL A 62 -9.97 21.51 -3.81
C VAL A 62 -10.73 22.84 -3.81
N VAL A 63 -11.28 23.25 -2.67
CA VAL A 63 -12.01 24.52 -2.53
C VAL A 63 -11.12 25.73 -2.81
N SER A 64 -9.89 25.72 -2.27
CA SER A 64 -8.95 26.82 -2.44
C SER A 64 -8.50 26.97 -3.89
N SER A 65 -8.32 25.85 -4.60
CA SER A 65 -7.98 25.82 -6.03
C SER A 65 -9.15 26.31 -6.89
N ALA A 66 -10.37 25.85 -6.58
CA ALA A 66 -11.59 26.29 -7.26
C ALA A 66 -11.83 27.80 -7.09
N ASN A 67 -11.47 28.37 -5.94
CA ASN A 67 -11.62 29.79 -5.66
C ASN A 67 -10.39 30.64 -6.04
N GLY A 68 -9.28 30.04 -6.48
CA GLY A 68 -8.05 30.75 -6.85
C GLY A 68 -7.36 31.45 -5.66
N TRP A 69 -7.45 30.87 -4.45
CA TRP A 69 -6.86 31.48 -3.26
C TRP A 69 -5.33 31.41 -3.28
N ASN A 70 -4.70 32.56 -3.03
CA ASN A 70 -3.28 32.62 -2.71
C ASN A 70 -3.03 32.17 -1.25
N ASN A 71 -1.78 31.96 -0.86
CA ASN A 71 -1.43 31.44 0.46
C ASN A 71 -1.92 32.31 1.62
N PHE A 72 -1.96 33.62 1.45
CA PHE A 72 -2.48 34.55 2.46
C PHE A 72 -3.99 34.36 2.70
N VAL A 73 -4.76 34.25 1.61
CA VAL A 73 -6.20 33.95 1.69
C VAL A 73 -6.44 32.56 2.24
N LYS A 74 -5.62 31.57 1.85
CA LYS A 74 -5.67 30.21 2.42
C LYS A 74 -5.43 30.23 3.93
N ALA A 75 -4.41 30.94 4.42
CA ALA A 75 -4.12 31.03 5.86
C ALA A 75 -5.30 31.64 6.62
N SER A 76 -5.81 32.78 6.15
CA SER A 76 -6.96 33.45 6.75
C SER A 76 -8.20 32.55 6.77
N GLN A 77 -8.47 31.89 5.64
CA GLN A 77 -9.62 31.01 5.53
C GLN A 77 -9.46 29.74 6.37
N LEU A 78 -8.25 29.21 6.50
CA LEU A 78 -7.96 28.06 7.35
C LEU A 78 -8.26 28.40 8.80
N VAL A 79 -7.77 29.55 9.31
CA VAL A 79 -8.09 30.07 10.65
C VAL A 79 -9.61 30.19 10.85
N ILE A 80 -10.32 30.77 9.87
CA ILE A 80 -11.79 30.93 9.91
C ILE A 80 -12.52 29.58 9.85
N SER A 81 -11.90 28.53 9.30
CA SER A 81 -12.50 27.20 9.18
C SER A 81 -12.40 26.40 10.48
N LEU A 82 -11.45 26.71 11.38
CA LEU A 82 -11.25 25.97 12.61
C LEU A 82 -12.34 26.28 13.65
N ARG A 83 -12.87 25.23 14.28
CA ARG A 83 -13.88 25.28 15.35
C ARG A 83 -13.48 24.31 16.47
N GLY A 84 -14.11 24.44 17.63
CA GLY A 84 -13.94 23.49 18.74
C GLY A 84 -12.47 23.23 19.10
N SER A 85 -12.13 21.95 19.30
CA SER A 85 -10.76 21.53 19.67
C SER A 85 -9.72 21.89 18.61
N ALA A 86 -10.11 21.96 17.33
CA ALA A 86 -9.19 22.37 16.28
C ALA A 86 -8.81 23.85 16.37
N ALA A 87 -9.73 24.74 16.79
CA ALA A 87 -9.43 26.16 16.96
C ALA A 87 -8.42 26.42 18.09
N GLU A 88 -8.35 25.54 19.10
CA GLU A 88 -7.40 25.68 20.20
C GLU A 88 -5.93 25.62 19.76
N VAL A 89 -5.60 25.02 18.60
CA VAL A 89 -4.22 25.04 18.07
C VAL A 89 -3.72 26.46 17.83
N LEU A 90 -4.63 27.40 17.56
CA LEU A 90 -4.30 28.80 17.28
C LEU A 90 -3.74 29.51 18.51
N GLN A 91 -4.03 29.04 19.73
CA GLN A 91 -3.51 29.63 20.97
C GLN A 91 -2.00 29.48 21.10
N GLY A 92 -1.41 28.44 20.49
CA GLY A 92 0.02 28.19 20.49
C GLY A 92 0.80 28.94 19.41
N ILE A 93 0.12 29.67 18.52
CA ILE A 93 0.73 30.36 17.38
C ILE A 93 0.79 31.86 17.66
N PRO A 94 1.96 32.51 17.52
CA PRO A 94 2.06 33.97 17.61
C PRO A 94 1.15 34.66 16.59
N SER A 95 0.52 35.78 16.97
CA SER A 95 -0.49 36.45 16.14
C SER A 95 0.05 36.92 14.79
N ASP A 96 1.31 37.34 14.73
CA ASP A 96 1.99 37.75 13.49
C ASP A 96 2.22 36.58 12.51
N LYS A 97 2.13 35.34 13.00
CA LYS A 97 2.29 34.10 12.22
C LYS A 97 0.97 33.46 11.81
N LEU A 98 -0.18 33.99 12.24
CA LEU A 98 -1.50 33.52 11.81
C LEU A 98 -1.83 33.87 10.34
N THR A 99 -0.93 34.57 9.64
CA THR A 99 -1.02 34.82 8.21
C THR A 99 -0.15 33.86 7.39
N ASP A 100 0.73 33.09 8.04
CA ASP A 100 1.56 32.09 7.40
C ASP A 100 0.85 30.73 7.39
N LEU A 101 0.46 30.31 6.19
CA LEU A 101 -0.22 29.03 5.96
C LEU A 101 0.58 27.85 6.52
N THR A 102 1.90 27.85 6.32
CA THR A 102 2.78 26.74 6.72
C THR A 102 2.79 26.56 8.24
N THR A 103 2.87 27.67 8.98
CA THR A 103 2.86 27.63 10.45
C THR A 103 1.54 27.03 10.98
N ILE A 104 0.40 27.41 10.42
CA ILE A 104 -0.92 26.90 10.85
C ILE A 104 -1.06 25.42 10.47
N GLU A 105 -0.64 25.03 9.27
CA GLU A 105 -0.67 23.64 8.81
C GLU A 105 0.21 22.73 9.67
N ASN A 106 1.38 23.20 10.09
CA ASN A 106 2.28 22.46 10.98
C ASN A 106 1.69 22.29 12.38
N ALA A 107 1.06 23.32 12.93
CA ALA A 107 0.39 23.23 14.23
C ALA A 107 -0.78 22.24 14.20
N LEU A 108 -1.55 22.23 13.11
CA LEU A 108 -2.60 21.22 12.89
C LEU A 108 -2.02 19.81 12.72
N GLU A 109 -0.87 19.65 12.07
CA GLU A 109 -0.19 18.35 11.92
C GLU A 109 0.34 17.87 13.28
N ALA A 110 0.90 18.74 14.10
CA ALA A 110 1.40 18.36 15.41
C ALA A 110 0.29 17.82 16.34
N ARG A 111 -0.93 18.36 16.26
CA ARG A 111 -2.04 17.99 17.15
C ARG A 111 -2.99 16.94 16.55
N PHE A 112 -3.29 17.05 15.26
CA PHE A 112 -4.26 16.19 14.54
C PHE A 112 -3.61 15.40 13.41
N GLY A 113 -2.29 15.44 13.30
CA GLY A 113 -1.55 14.61 12.37
C GLY A 113 -1.71 13.14 12.69
N ASP A 114 -1.73 12.33 11.65
CA ASP A 114 -1.92 10.89 11.78
C ASP A 114 -0.65 10.20 12.31
N SER A 115 0.41 10.91 12.70
CA SER A 115 1.70 10.31 13.11
C SER A 115 1.57 9.25 14.22
N HIS A 116 0.76 9.51 15.26
CA HIS A 116 0.49 8.52 16.30
C HIS A 116 -0.31 7.31 15.78
N LEU A 117 -1.21 7.55 14.83
CA LEU A 117 -2.04 6.54 14.19
C LEU A 117 -1.23 5.69 13.18
N THR A 118 -0.27 6.29 12.49
CA THR A 118 0.69 5.64 11.60
C THR A 118 1.53 4.61 12.36
N GLN A 119 2.02 4.96 13.55
CA GLN A 119 2.78 4.01 14.38
C GLN A 119 1.92 2.84 14.89
N PHE A 120 0.64 3.11 15.18
CA PHE A 120 -0.33 2.06 15.51
C PHE A 120 -0.49 1.08 14.34
N TYR A 121 -0.72 1.57 13.11
CA TYR A 121 -0.86 0.70 11.92
C TYR A 121 0.43 -0.05 11.56
N ARG A 122 1.61 0.54 11.77
CA ARG A 122 2.89 -0.17 11.62
C ARG A 122 3.00 -1.36 12.59
N THR A 123 2.47 -1.20 13.80
CA THR A 123 2.45 -2.26 14.80
C THR A 123 1.43 -3.34 14.43
N GLU A 124 0.26 -2.93 13.94
CA GLU A 124 -0.77 -3.84 13.42
C GLU A 124 -0.24 -4.67 12.24
N LEU A 125 0.47 -4.07 11.28
CA LEU A 125 1.14 -4.79 10.18
C LEU A 125 2.12 -5.86 10.66
N LYS A 126 3.01 -5.50 11.59
CA LYS A 126 4.03 -6.43 12.11
C LYS A 126 3.43 -7.65 12.79
N THR A 127 2.33 -7.45 13.50
CA THR A 127 1.63 -8.48 14.27
C THR A 127 0.54 -9.21 13.47
N ARG A 128 0.23 -8.73 12.26
CA ARG A 128 -0.79 -9.31 11.40
C ARG A 128 -0.47 -10.76 11.05
N ARG A 129 -1.40 -11.66 11.33
CA ARG A 129 -1.35 -13.07 10.93
C ARG A 129 -2.70 -13.50 10.38
N GLN A 130 -2.71 -14.37 9.36
CA GLN A 130 -3.92 -14.90 8.74
C GLN A 130 -4.76 -15.66 9.77
N LYS A 131 -6.04 -15.30 9.90
CA LYS A 131 -6.95 -15.95 10.84
C LYS A 131 -7.38 -17.34 10.30
N PRO A 132 -7.78 -18.28 11.17
CA PRO A 132 -8.37 -19.53 10.72
C PRO A 132 -9.59 -19.29 9.82
N GLY A 133 -9.56 -19.82 8.59
CA GLY A 133 -10.65 -19.66 7.61
C GLY A 133 -10.67 -18.33 6.85
N GLU A 134 -9.75 -17.41 7.15
CA GLU A 134 -9.57 -16.19 6.36
C GLU A 134 -8.93 -16.51 5.01
N SER A 135 -9.52 -16.01 3.92
CA SER A 135 -8.95 -16.20 2.58
C SER A 135 -7.74 -15.30 2.35
N LEU A 136 -6.84 -15.72 1.46
CA LEU A 136 -5.65 -14.93 1.10
C LEU A 136 -6.01 -13.55 0.55
N GLN A 137 -7.14 -13.40 -0.16
CA GLN A 137 -7.59 -12.12 -0.67
C GLN A 137 -8.00 -11.16 0.44
N VAL A 138 -8.70 -11.66 1.47
CA VAL A 138 -9.10 -10.84 2.63
C VAL A 138 -7.87 -10.39 3.41
N LEU A 139 -6.91 -11.30 3.62
CA LEU A 139 -5.61 -10.96 4.21
C LEU A 139 -4.89 -9.88 3.40
N ALA A 140 -4.78 -10.06 2.08
CA ALA A 140 -4.09 -9.10 1.20
C ALA A 140 -4.75 -7.72 1.21
N ALA A 141 -6.08 -7.66 1.14
CA ALA A 141 -6.82 -6.41 1.19
C ALA A 141 -6.58 -5.64 2.51
N ASP A 142 -6.51 -6.36 3.63
CA ASP A 142 -6.22 -5.75 4.93
C ASP A 142 -4.75 -5.28 5.02
N VAL A 143 -3.79 -6.06 4.49
CA VAL A 143 -2.39 -5.63 4.37
C VAL A 143 -2.26 -4.37 3.51
N GLU A 144 -2.94 -4.31 2.35
CA GLU A 144 -2.93 -3.15 1.46
C GLU A 144 -3.50 -1.90 2.14
N ARG A 145 -4.62 -2.07 2.85
CA ARG A 145 -5.23 -1.00 3.66
C ARG A 145 -4.25 -0.50 4.72
N LEU A 146 -3.68 -1.40 5.51
CA LEU A 146 -2.74 -1.03 6.56
C LEU A 146 -1.46 -0.38 6.00
N MET A 147 -0.93 -0.87 4.87
CA MET A 147 0.22 -0.29 4.18
C MET A 147 -0.05 1.15 3.74
N SER A 148 -1.25 1.41 3.21
CA SER A 148 -1.67 2.76 2.81
C SER A 148 -1.78 3.72 3.99
N LEU A 149 -2.07 3.22 5.20
CA LEU A 149 -2.17 4.02 6.41
C LEU A 149 -0.83 4.17 7.15
N ALA A 150 0.02 3.14 7.14
CA ALA A 150 1.28 3.07 7.88
C ALA A 150 2.48 3.71 7.13
N TYR A 151 2.39 3.77 5.80
CA TYR A 151 3.47 4.18 4.90
C TYR A 151 2.97 5.07 3.76
N ALA A 152 1.99 5.95 4.03
CA ALA A 152 1.41 6.85 3.03
C ALA A 152 2.45 7.72 2.29
N GLU A 153 3.51 8.13 2.99
CA GLU A 153 4.58 9.00 2.48
C GLU A 153 5.71 8.25 1.75
N CYS A 154 5.72 6.92 1.80
CA CYS A 154 6.75 6.14 1.15
C CYS A 154 6.49 6.04 -0.36
N PRO A 155 7.57 6.03 -1.19
CA PRO A 155 7.45 5.75 -2.62
C PRO A 155 6.67 4.45 -2.89
N GLN A 156 5.91 4.43 -3.98
CA GLN A 156 4.99 3.33 -4.28
C GLN A 156 5.73 1.99 -4.46
N ASP A 157 6.89 2.00 -5.11
CA ASP A 157 7.74 0.82 -5.30
C ASP A 157 8.22 0.24 -3.96
N VAL A 158 8.58 1.09 -3.00
CA VAL A 158 8.97 0.67 -1.65
C VAL A 158 7.76 0.07 -0.92
N ARG A 159 6.59 0.71 -1.03
CA ARG A 159 5.34 0.19 -0.45
C ARG A 159 4.96 -1.16 -1.03
N ASP A 160 5.08 -1.35 -2.34
CA ASP A 160 4.67 -2.59 -3.02
C ASP A 160 5.53 -3.78 -2.60
N ASN A 161 6.85 -3.60 -2.54
CA ASN A 161 7.78 -4.62 -2.06
C ASN A 161 7.51 -4.95 -0.58
N LEU A 162 7.31 -3.93 0.26
CA LEU A 162 7.07 -4.12 1.68
C LEU A 162 5.71 -4.80 1.95
N ALA A 163 4.68 -4.45 1.17
CA ALA A 163 3.36 -5.09 1.24
C ALA A 163 3.44 -6.57 0.89
N ALA A 164 4.20 -6.94 -0.15
CA ALA A 164 4.44 -8.34 -0.50
C ALA A 164 5.11 -9.11 0.66
N GLN A 165 6.13 -8.51 1.29
CA GLN A 165 6.84 -9.12 2.41
C GLN A 165 5.93 -9.34 3.63
N TYR A 166 5.20 -8.31 4.06
CA TYR A 166 4.25 -8.45 5.18
C TYR A 166 3.13 -9.44 4.88
N PHE A 167 2.63 -9.48 3.65
CA PHE A 167 1.63 -10.47 3.25
C PHE A 167 2.18 -11.89 3.37
N VAL A 168 3.36 -12.16 2.83
CA VAL A 168 4.00 -13.49 2.93
C VAL A 168 4.24 -13.87 4.39
N ASP A 169 4.80 -12.97 5.20
CA ASP A 169 5.04 -13.21 6.62
C ASP A 169 3.75 -13.44 7.43
N ALA A 170 2.61 -12.94 6.94
CA ALA A 170 1.31 -13.12 7.58
C ALA A 170 0.58 -14.42 7.20
N ILE A 171 0.96 -15.10 6.11
CA ILE A 171 0.35 -16.37 5.68
C ILE A 171 0.53 -17.44 6.77
N ARG A 172 -0.56 -18.16 7.08
CA ARG A 172 -0.56 -19.19 8.14
C ARG A 172 -0.14 -20.58 7.67
N ASP A 173 -0.41 -20.93 6.41
CA ASP A 173 0.03 -22.22 5.85
C ASP A 173 1.51 -22.15 5.48
N GLU A 174 2.35 -22.83 6.26
CA GLU A 174 3.82 -22.80 6.13
C GLU A 174 4.31 -23.17 4.72
N ASP A 175 3.72 -24.19 4.08
CA ASP A 175 4.12 -24.58 2.72
C ASP A 175 3.83 -23.45 1.71
N THR A 176 2.66 -22.82 1.81
CA THR A 176 2.27 -21.69 0.95
C THR A 176 3.13 -20.47 1.23
N GLN A 177 3.44 -20.20 2.51
CA GLN A 177 4.35 -19.12 2.90
C GLN A 177 5.73 -19.33 2.29
N HIS A 178 6.36 -20.49 2.49
CA HIS A 178 7.69 -20.79 1.97
C HIS A 178 7.73 -20.76 0.44
N ALA A 179 6.74 -21.37 -0.24
CA ALA A 179 6.67 -21.34 -1.69
C ALA A 179 6.53 -19.92 -2.24
N THR A 180 5.70 -19.09 -1.60
CA THR A 180 5.53 -17.69 -2.01
C THR A 180 6.78 -16.86 -1.73
N ARG A 181 7.50 -17.13 -0.63
CA ARG A 181 8.76 -16.44 -0.30
C ARG A 181 9.84 -16.70 -1.36
N LEU A 182 9.91 -17.90 -1.93
CA LEU A 182 10.88 -18.26 -2.97
C LEU A 182 10.61 -17.61 -4.33
N MET A 183 9.40 -17.09 -4.55
CA MET A 183 9.02 -16.42 -5.80
C MET A 183 9.60 -15.00 -5.91
N ASP A 184 10.09 -14.42 -4.81
CA ASP A 184 10.65 -13.05 -4.76
C ASP A 184 9.73 -12.00 -5.39
N ALA A 185 8.45 -12.04 -5.00
CA ALA A 185 7.42 -11.11 -5.47
C ALA A 185 7.84 -9.64 -5.27
N LYS A 186 7.66 -8.82 -6.32
CA LYS A 186 7.93 -7.36 -6.27
C LYS A 186 6.75 -6.53 -5.77
N ASP A 187 5.57 -7.13 -5.76
CA ASP A 187 4.33 -6.47 -5.38
C ASP A 187 3.33 -7.45 -4.76
N LEU A 188 2.42 -6.91 -3.96
CA LEU A 188 1.40 -7.67 -3.24
C LEU A 188 0.51 -8.50 -4.18
N LYS A 189 0.17 -7.96 -5.35
CA LYS A 189 -0.74 -8.62 -6.30
C LYS A 189 -0.08 -9.87 -6.89
N SER A 190 1.20 -9.78 -7.23
CA SER A 190 2.02 -10.89 -7.71
C SER A 190 2.18 -11.98 -6.64
N ALA A 191 2.44 -11.59 -5.37
CA ALA A 191 2.50 -12.52 -4.25
C ALA A 191 1.16 -13.25 -4.05
N LEU A 192 0.05 -12.51 -3.96
CA LEU A 192 -1.29 -13.05 -3.79
C LEU A 192 -1.65 -14.04 -4.91
N ALA A 193 -1.43 -13.65 -6.17
CA ALA A 193 -1.73 -14.48 -7.32
C ALA A 193 -0.93 -15.80 -7.31
N TYR A 194 0.34 -15.74 -6.91
CA TYR A 194 1.16 -16.94 -6.76
C TYR A 194 0.67 -17.83 -5.62
N SER A 195 0.43 -17.28 -4.43
CA SER A 195 -0.06 -18.04 -3.27
C SER A 195 -1.36 -18.75 -3.59
N MET A 196 -2.31 -18.08 -4.25
CA MET A 196 -3.57 -18.69 -4.68
C MET A 196 -3.36 -19.85 -5.67
N LYS A 197 -2.46 -19.69 -6.66
CA LYS A 197 -2.12 -20.76 -7.61
C LYS A 197 -1.49 -21.95 -6.88
N TYR A 198 -0.63 -21.69 -5.91
CA TYR A 198 0.01 -22.74 -5.12
C TYR A 198 -1.01 -23.51 -4.27
N GLU A 199 -1.92 -22.81 -3.58
CA GLU A 199 -3.00 -23.47 -2.82
C GLU A 199 -3.86 -24.37 -3.72
N ALA A 200 -4.23 -23.90 -4.92
CA ALA A 200 -4.99 -24.68 -5.89
C ALA A 200 -4.21 -25.92 -6.40
N ALA A 201 -2.91 -25.78 -6.68
CA ALA A 201 -2.06 -26.91 -7.09
C ALA A 201 -1.86 -27.93 -5.94
N LYS A 202 -1.77 -27.44 -4.70
CA LYS A 202 -1.61 -28.24 -3.48
C LYS A 202 -2.85 -29.10 -3.22
N THR A 203 -4.07 -28.59 -3.44
CA THR A 203 -5.30 -29.38 -3.29
C THR A 203 -5.37 -30.51 -4.32
N VAL A 204 -5.05 -30.24 -5.59
CA VAL A 204 -4.99 -31.27 -6.66
C VAL A 204 -3.98 -32.36 -6.32
N SER A 205 -2.81 -31.99 -5.79
CA SER A 205 -1.75 -32.93 -5.43
C SER A 205 -2.10 -33.80 -4.22
N LYS A 206 -2.86 -33.28 -3.26
CA LYS A 206 -3.36 -34.06 -2.12
C LYS A 206 -4.45 -35.04 -2.57
N THR A 207 -5.33 -34.63 -3.48
CA THR A 207 -6.34 -35.52 -4.07
C THR A 207 -5.70 -36.62 -4.93
N SER A 208 -4.65 -36.32 -5.70
CA SER A 208 -3.98 -37.33 -6.54
C SER A 208 -3.18 -38.35 -5.73
N ARG A 209 -2.55 -37.95 -4.63
CA ARG A 209 -1.89 -38.89 -3.70
C ARG A 209 -2.87 -39.78 -2.96
N ASN A 210 -4.05 -39.27 -2.59
CA ASN A 210 -5.11 -40.09 -1.98
C ASN A 210 -5.78 -41.06 -2.97
N VAL A 211 -5.73 -40.78 -4.29
CA VAL A 211 -6.24 -41.70 -5.34
C VAL A 211 -5.16 -42.71 -5.80
N ARG A 212 -3.89 -42.44 -5.50
CA ARG A 212 -2.76 -43.34 -5.82
C ARG A 212 -1.92 -43.61 -4.57
N SER A 213 -2.55 -44.12 -3.52
CA SER A 213 -1.85 -45.03 -2.62
C SER A 213 -1.69 -46.36 -3.35
N ILE A 214 -0.76 -46.41 -4.31
CA ILE A 214 0.02 -47.63 -4.46
C ILE A 214 0.95 -47.59 -3.26
N GLU A 215 0.78 -48.53 -2.34
CA GLU A 215 1.77 -48.81 -1.32
C GLU A 215 3.05 -49.18 -2.07
N ILE A 216 3.93 -48.19 -2.30
CA ILE A 216 5.34 -48.52 -2.50
C ILE A 216 5.78 -48.93 -1.10
N GLN A 217 5.75 -50.24 -0.86
CA GLN A 217 6.50 -50.85 0.22
C GLN A 217 7.94 -50.35 0.07
N ASP A 218 8.34 -49.45 0.97
CA ASP A 218 9.73 -49.01 1.08
C ASP A 218 10.52 -50.20 1.67
N ASP A 219 10.91 -51.12 0.79
CA ASP A 219 11.72 -52.30 1.14
C ASP A 219 13.17 -51.91 1.53
N THR A 220 13.50 -50.62 1.50
CA THR A 220 14.81 -50.09 1.84
C THR A 220 15.10 -50.07 3.35
N GLY A 221 14.08 -50.32 4.19
CA GLY A 221 14.22 -50.40 5.66
C GLY A 221 14.67 -51.76 6.19
N LYS A 222 14.21 -52.88 5.59
CA LYS A 222 14.46 -54.24 6.12
C LYS A 222 15.88 -54.72 5.89
N GLU A 223 16.49 -54.39 4.75
CA GLU A 223 17.85 -54.84 4.43
C GLU A 223 18.90 -54.23 5.37
N LYS A 224 18.67 -52.99 5.85
CA LYS A 224 19.57 -52.34 6.81
C LYS A 224 19.47 -52.96 8.20
N ASP A 225 18.26 -53.28 8.64
CA ASP A 225 18.02 -53.91 9.95
C ASP A 225 18.57 -55.35 10.00
N GLU A 226 18.35 -56.16 8.95
CA GLU A 226 18.91 -57.52 8.88
C GLU A 226 20.45 -57.52 8.86
N LYS A 227 21.05 -56.56 8.13
CA LYS A 227 22.50 -56.42 8.07
C LYS A 227 23.09 -55.96 9.40
N PHE A 228 22.37 -55.08 10.13
CA PHE A 228 22.78 -54.63 11.46
C PHE A 228 22.69 -55.76 12.49
N ASP A 229 21.62 -56.55 12.46
CA ASP A 229 21.46 -57.74 13.31
C ASP A 229 22.53 -58.81 13.05
N CYS A 230 22.92 -59.00 11.79
CA CYS A 230 23.97 -59.94 11.41
C CYS A 230 25.35 -59.50 11.95
N LEU A 231 25.62 -58.18 11.92
CA LEU A 231 26.84 -57.61 12.51
C LEU A 231 26.85 -57.73 14.04
N LEU A 232 25.73 -57.47 14.71
CA LEU A 232 25.61 -57.64 16.16
C LEU A 232 25.86 -59.08 16.59
N LYS A 233 25.24 -60.07 15.92
CA LYS A 233 25.49 -61.50 16.19
C LYS A 233 26.95 -61.90 15.97
N THR A 234 27.62 -61.29 15.00
CA THR A 234 29.04 -61.59 14.71
C THR A 234 29.95 -61.03 15.81
N LEU A 235 29.67 -59.81 16.29
CA LEU A 235 30.41 -59.21 17.40
C LEU A 235 30.20 -59.96 18.72
N GLU A 236 28.98 -60.40 18.99
CA GLU A 236 28.67 -61.20 20.18
C GLU A 236 29.43 -62.54 20.18
N LYS A 237 29.52 -63.21 19.02
CA LYS A 237 30.33 -64.43 18.87
C LYS A 237 31.82 -64.19 19.11
N LEU A 238 32.37 -63.08 18.59
CA LEU A 238 33.77 -62.69 18.79
C LEU A 238 34.08 -62.37 20.25
N LEU A 239 33.16 -61.70 20.95
CA LEU A 239 33.31 -61.41 22.37
C LEU A 239 33.29 -62.70 23.20
N ASN A 240 32.35 -63.60 22.90
CA ASN A 240 32.22 -64.88 23.60
C ASN A 240 33.41 -65.81 23.35
N SER A 241 33.95 -65.84 22.12
CA SER A 241 35.16 -66.62 21.82
C SER A 241 36.41 -66.04 22.49
N HIS A 242 36.53 -64.71 22.58
CA HIS A 242 37.63 -64.07 23.29
C HIS A 242 37.53 -64.25 24.82
N VAL A 243 36.34 -64.21 25.40
CA VAL A 243 36.11 -64.53 26.83
C VAL A 243 36.40 -66.00 27.11
N ALA A 244 36.04 -66.91 26.21
CA ALA A 244 36.37 -68.33 26.31
C ALA A 244 37.89 -68.56 26.22
N GLY A 245 38.59 -67.88 25.29
CA GLY A 245 40.04 -67.94 25.14
C GLY A 245 40.83 -67.37 26.32
N ARG A 246 40.30 -66.36 27.03
CA ARG A 246 40.91 -65.88 28.29
C ARG A 246 40.69 -66.83 29.46
N ARG A 247 39.57 -67.56 29.52
CA ARG A 247 39.31 -68.55 30.59
C ARG A 247 40.19 -69.78 30.46
N THR A 248 40.56 -70.19 29.24
CA THR A 248 41.49 -71.31 29.02
C THR A 248 42.92 -70.93 29.41
N LEU A 249 43.39 -69.72 29.09
CA LEU A 249 44.73 -69.26 29.49
C LEU A 249 44.89 -68.99 30.99
N LEU A 250 43.82 -68.60 31.70
CA LEU A 250 43.85 -68.44 33.16
C LEU A 250 43.82 -69.77 33.92
N ASN A 251 43.36 -70.86 33.30
CA ASN A 251 43.35 -72.19 33.91
C ASN A 251 44.67 -72.95 33.72
N GLU A 252 45.48 -72.61 32.71
CA GLU A 252 46.81 -73.21 32.49
C GLU A 252 47.94 -72.57 33.33
N ILE A 253 47.73 -71.38 33.89
CA ILE A 253 48.70 -70.71 34.79
C ILE A 253 48.52 -71.12 36.26
N ARG A 254 47.50 -71.93 36.60
CA ARG A 254 47.18 -72.36 37.98
C ARG A 254 47.41 -73.85 38.26
N THR A 255 48.29 -74.50 37.51
CA THR A 255 48.84 -75.83 37.79
C THR A 255 50.36 -75.76 37.81
#